data_AF-T0Z158-F1
#
_entry.id   AF-T0Z158-F1
#
_cell.length_a   1.000
_cell.length_b   1.000
_cell.length_c   1.000
_cell.angle_alpha   90.00
_cell.angle_beta   90.00
_cell.angle_gamma   90.00
#
_symmetry.space_group_name_H-M   'P 1'
#
loop_
_entity.id
_entity.type
_entity.pdbx_description
1 polymer ?
#
loop_
_entity_poly.entity_id
_entity_poly.type
_entity_poly.pdbx_seq_one_letter_code
_entity_poly.pdbx_strand_id
1 'polypeptide(L)'
;PVGTTVETTAHVLNELAQVIARVKQVSDYQVYAGTHAPVNFNGLVRQYYLRRGPRYGEVAVELVPKSERSLQSHQIALAVRPALARVARRFGADIQVVEVPPGPPVQAPIVAEIFGPSYAAQRRLALQIRKVFDSTPHIVDTYDTVDARARRLVVAVDRQRAALLGVSQAQIARTLSMALVGL
;
A
#
# COMPACT_ATOMS: atom_id res chain seq x y z
N PRO A 1 -0.26 1.43 7.73
CA PRO A 1 0.99 1.02 8.43
C PRO A 1 1.05 -0.51 8.61
N VAL A 2 2.16 -1.09 9.07
CA VAL A 2 2.21 -2.53 9.36
C VAL A 2 1.35 -2.84 10.59
N GLY A 3 0.54 -3.90 10.52
CA GLY A 3 -0.43 -4.25 11.56
C GLY A 3 -1.75 -3.48 11.48
N THR A 4 -1.92 -2.56 10.53
CA THR A 4 -3.21 -1.90 10.27
C THR A 4 -4.25 -2.92 9.81
N THR A 5 -5.44 -2.87 10.40
CA THR A 5 -6.57 -3.73 10.04
C THR A 5 -7.24 -3.25 8.75
N VAL A 6 -7.98 -4.14 8.09
CA VAL A 6 -8.66 -3.79 6.82
C VAL A 6 -9.74 -2.73 7.03
N GLU A 7 -10.40 -2.72 8.19
CA GLU A 7 -11.42 -1.74 8.56
C GLU A 7 -10.82 -0.34 8.71
N THR A 8 -9.63 -0.25 9.32
CA THR A 8 -8.90 1.01 9.43
C THR A 8 -8.52 1.53 8.04
N THR A 9 -8.02 0.65 7.18
CA THR A 9 -7.72 1.00 5.79
C THR A 9 -8.97 1.44 5.02
N ALA A 10 -10.08 0.72 5.16
CA ALA A 10 -11.36 1.09 4.55
C ALA A 10 -11.86 2.46 5.03
N HIS A 11 -11.70 2.78 6.33
CA HIS A 11 -12.03 4.09 6.86
C HIS A 11 -11.19 5.21 6.20
N VAL A 12 -9.88 5.04 6.09
CA VAL A 12 -9.00 6.01 5.41
C VAL A 12 -9.38 6.17 3.94
N LEU A 13 -9.64 5.07 3.23
CA LEU A 13 -10.05 5.12 1.83
C LEU A 13 -11.39 5.83 1.64
N ASN A 14 -12.35 5.64 2.56
CA ASN A 14 -13.63 6.35 2.51
C ASN A 14 -13.46 7.86 2.75
N GLU A 15 -12.59 8.28 3.66
CA GLU A 15 -12.26 9.71 3.85
C GLU A 15 -11.62 10.30 2.58
N LEU A 16 -10.73 9.55 1.92
CA LEU A 16 -10.15 9.96 0.63
C LEU A 16 -11.23 10.03 -0.46
N ALA A 17 -12.11 9.04 -0.53
CA ALA A 17 -13.20 8.99 -1.49
C ALA A 17 -14.19 10.16 -1.31
N GLN A 18 -14.44 10.63 -0.08
CA GLN A 18 -15.24 11.83 0.16
C GLN A 18 -14.60 13.11 -0.40
N VAL A 19 -13.27 13.19 -0.43
CA VAL A 19 -12.57 14.29 -1.10
C VAL A 19 -12.76 14.19 -2.61
N ILE A 20 -12.58 12.98 -3.17
CA ILE A 20 -12.76 12.69 -4.60
C ILE A 20 -14.20 13.00 -5.05
N ALA A 21 -15.21 12.63 -4.27
CA ALA A 21 -16.63 12.84 -4.59
C ALA A 21 -17.02 14.32 -4.75
N ARG A 22 -16.21 15.26 -4.24
CA ARG A 22 -16.45 16.72 -4.39
C ARG A 22 -15.82 17.30 -5.66
N VAL A 23 -15.05 16.51 -6.40
CA VAL A 23 -14.38 16.95 -7.62
C VAL A 23 -15.36 16.86 -8.78
N LYS A 24 -15.70 18.00 -9.39
CA LYS A 24 -16.73 18.08 -10.45
C LYS A 24 -16.45 17.19 -11.67
N GLN A 25 -15.18 16.90 -11.94
CA GLN A 25 -14.75 16.12 -13.10
C GLN A 25 -14.75 14.61 -12.83
N VAL A 26 -15.07 14.16 -11.62
CA VAL A 26 -15.19 12.73 -11.30
C VAL A 26 -16.59 12.26 -11.67
N SER A 27 -16.69 11.21 -12.48
CA SER A 27 -17.97 10.54 -12.75
C SER A 27 -18.25 9.49 -11.69
N ASP A 28 -17.26 8.64 -11.40
CA ASP A 28 -17.39 7.47 -10.56
C ASP A 28 -16.11 7.22 -9.77
N TYR A 29 -16.23 6.53 -8.64
CA TYR A 29 -15.09 5.99 -7.92
C TYR A 29 -15.45 4.66 -7.28
N GLN A 30 -14.44 3.81 -7.09
CA GLN A 30 -14.58 2.53 -6.39
C GLN A 30 -13.47 2.40 -5.36
N VAL A 31 -13.81 1.84 -4.19
CA VAL A 31 -12.90 1.67 -3.06
C VAL A 31 -12.59 0.19 -2.88
N TYR A 32 -11.29 -0.12 -2.80
CA TYR A 32 -10.78 -1.47 -2.59
C TYR A 32 -9.91 -1.48 -1.33
N ALA A 33 -10.42 -2.06 -0.24
CA ALA A 33 -9.68 -2.21 1.01
C ALA A 33 -9.09 -3.63 1.12
N GLY A 34 -7.81 -3.73 1.46
CA GLY A 34 -7.10 -5.01 1.57
C GLY A 34 -6.65 -5.62 0.24
N THR A 35 -7.06 -5.02 -0.88
CA THR A 35 -6.82 -5.48 -2.25
C THR A 35 -6.67 -4.29 -3.21
N HIS A 36 -6.24 -4.58 -4.44
CA HIS A 36 -6.13 -3.63 -5.54
C HIS A 36 -7.41 -3.62 -6.40
N ALA A 37 -7.61 -2.55 -7.17
CA ALA A 37 -8.63 -2.48 -8.22
C ALA A 37 -8.31 -3.48 -9.36
N PRO A 38 -9.25 -3.79 -10.28
CA PRO A 38 -8.95 -4.58 -11.47
C PRO A 38 -7.71 -4.07 -12.20
N VAL A 39 -6.79 -4.99 -12.51
CA VAL A 39 -5.44 -4.63 -12.94
C VAL A 39 -5.49 -4.04 -14.35
N ASN A 40 -5.28 -2.73 -14.45
CA ASN A 40 -5.01 -2.06 -15.72
C ASN A 40 -3.52 -2.18 -16.10
N PHE A 41 -3.13 -1.66 -17.26
CA PHE A 41 -1.75 -1.76 -17.76
C PHE A 41 -0.70 -1.19 -16.78
N ASN A 42 -1.02 -0.08 -16.12
CA ASN A 42 -0.15 0.51 -15.11
C ASN A 42 -0.04 -0.39 -13.86
N GLY A 43 -1.16 -0.98 -13.43
CA GLY A 43 -1.18 -1.95 -12.33
C GLY A 43 -0.36 -3.21 -12.62
N LEU A 44 -0.30 -3.68 -13.88
CA LEU A 44 0.51 -4.84 -14.26
C LEU A 44 2.00 -4.60 -13.99
N VAL A 45 2.53 -3.45 -14.41
CA VAL A 45 3.97 -3.21 -14.36
C VAL A 45 4.44 -2.63 -13.04
N ARG A 46 3.58 -1.88 -12.34
CA ARG A 46 3.84 -1.54 -10.93
C ARG A 46 3.55 -2.70 -9.98
N GLN A 47 3.21 -3.88 -10.53
CA GLN A 47 2.94 -5.11 -9.82
C GLN A 47 1.94 -4.92 -8.68
N TYR A 48 0.85 -4.17 -8.93
CA TYR A 48 -0.19 -3.89 -7.93
C TYR A 48 -0.85 -5.16 -7.41
N TYR A 49 -0.78 -6.27 -8.15
CA TYR A 49 -1.18 -7.59 -7.66
C TYR A 49 -0.42 -8.06 -6.41
N LEU A 50 0.78 -7.51 -6.15
CA LEU A 50 1.55 -7.74 -4.92
C LEU A 50 1.04 -6.89 -3.73
N ARG A 51 0.25 -5.83 -3.98
CA ARG A 51 -0.33 -4.97 -2.94
C ARG A 51 -1.58 -5.60 -2.33
N ARG A 52 -1.39 -6.74 -1.68
CA ARG A 52 -2.45 -7.49 -0.98
C ARG A 52 -2.19 -7.50 0.52
N GLY A 53 -3.27 -7.41 1.28
CA GLY A 53 -3.24 -7.46 2.73
C GLY A 53 -3.86 -6.21 3.38
N PRO A 54 -4.21 -6.30 4.66
CA PRO A 54 -5.15 -5.39 5.32
C PRO A 54 -4.70 -3.92 5.36
N ARG A 55 -3.40 -3.65 5.19
CA ARG A 55 -2.82 -2.30 5.20
C ARG A 55 -2.81 -1.60 3.84
N TYR A 56 -3.14 -2.32 2.77
CA TYR A 56 -3.14 -1.80 1.41
C TYR A 56 -4.56 -1.51 0.95
N GLY A 57 -4.69 -0.57 0.04
CA GLY A 57 -5.93 -0.34 -0.66
C GLY A 57 -5.79 0.70 -1.75
N GLU A 58 -6.87 0.86 -2.49
CA GLU A 58 -6.91 1.67 -3.70
C GLU A 58 -8.26 2.36 -3.82
N VAL A 59 -8.24 3.61 -4.29
CA VAL A 59 -9.43 4.31 -4.79
C VAL A 59 -9.26 4.44 -6.29
N ALA A 60 -10.01 3.65 -7.05
CA ALA A 60 -10.10 3.80 -8.50
C ALA A 60 -11.05 4.96 -8.80
N VAL A 61 -10.65 5.86 -9.71
CA VAL A 61 -11.42 7.07 -10.02
C VAL A 61 -11.56 7.17 -11.52
N GLU A 62 -12.80 7.29 -11.98
CA GLU A 62 -13.12 7.59 -13.37
C GLU A 62 -13.46 9.07 -13.50
N LEU A 63 -12.91 9.71 -14.53
CA LEU A 63 -13.21 11.11 -14.83
C LEU A 63 -14.22 11.18 -15.95
N VAL A 64 -15.05 12.22 -15.96
CA VAL A 64 -15.91 12.51 -17.11
C VAL A 64 -15.09 12.57 -18.41
N PRO A 65 -15.68 12.18 -19.55
CA PRO A 65 -15.00 12.16 -20.84
C PRO A 65 -14.27 13.48 -21.13
N LYS A 66 -13.11 13.40 -21.78
CA LYS A 66 -12.27 14.58 -22.01
C LYS A 66 -13.00 15.70 -22.79
N SER A 67 -13.94 15.34 -23.67
CA SER A 67 -14.80 16.27 -24.40
C SER A 67 -15.74 17.09 -23.50
N GLU A 68 -16.08 16.57 -22.32
CA GLU A 68 -17.01 17.18 -21.36
C GLU A 68 -16.29 17.99 -20.26
N ARG A 69 -14.96 18.05 -20.31
CA ARG A 69 -14.14 18.82 -19.35
C ARG A 69 -13.00 19.57 -20.01
N SER A 70 -12.87 20.85 -19.63
CA SER A 70 -11.75 21.69 -20.07
C SER A 70 -10.41 21.27 -19.48
N LEU A 71 -10.39 20.89 -18.19
CA LEU A 71 -9.16 20.50 -17.49
C LEU A 71 -8.58 19.17 -18.00
N GLN A 72 -7.25 19.10 -18.06
CA GLN A 72 -6.52 17.84 -18.30
C GLN A 72 -6.51 16.98 -17.03
N SER A 73 -6.36 15.65 -17.18
CA SER A 73 -6.30 14.73 -16.03
C SER A 73 -5.18 15.11 -15.05
N HIS A 74 -4.03 15.54 -15.59
CA HIS A 74 -2.90 15.99 -14.79
C HIS A 74 -3.20 17.21 -13.93
N GLN A 75 -3.91 18.20 -14.48
CA GLN A 75 -4.31 19.39 -13.73
C GLN A 75 -5.27 19.05 -12.59
N ILE A 76 -6.20 18.10 -12.82
CA ILE A 76 -7.12 17.62 -11.80
C ILE A 76 -6.36 16.88 -10.70
N ALA A 77 -5.45 15.98 -11.08
CA ALA A 77 -4.61 15.26 -10.13
C ALA A 77 -3.79 16.22 -9.26
N LEU A 78 -3.11 17.20 -9.87
CA LEU A 78 -2.36 18.25 -9.16
C LEU A 78 -3.24 19.05 -8.19
N ALA A 79 -4.44 19.44 -8.60
CA ALA A 79 -5.34 20.23 -7.77
C ALA A 79 -5.84 19.47 -6.53
N VAL A 80 -6.07 18.16 -6.65
CA VAL A 80 -6.65 17.33 -5.59
C VAL A 80 -5.59 16.77 -4.63
N ARG A 81 -4.35 16.55 -5.11
CA ARG A 81 -3.21 16.01 -4.34
C ARG A 81 -3.06 16.62 -2.94
N PRO A 82 -3.05 17.95 -2.73
CA PRO A 82 -2.87 18.52 -1.40
C PRO A 82 -3.97 18.13 -0.41
N ALA A 83 -5.22 17.98 -0.88
CA ALA A 83 -6.33 17.58 -0.04
C ALA A 83 -6.22 16.11 0.38
N LEU A 84 -5.88 15.23 -0.55
CA LEU A 84 -5.66 13.80 -0.25
C LEU A 84 -4.46 13.60 0.69
N ALA A 85 -3.36 14.32 0.46
CA ALA A 85 -2.19 14.28 1.34
C ALA A 85 -2.51 14.72 2.78
N ARG A 86 -3.40 15.71 2.97
CA ARG A 86 -3.86 16.11 4.32
C ARG A 86 -4.62 14.98 5.01
N VAL A 87 -5.49 14.27 4.30
CA VAL A 87 -6.19 13.10 4.85
C VAL A 87 -5.19 12.02 5.22
N ALA A 88 -4.32 11.61 4.29
CA ALA A 88 -3.34 10.56 4.52
C ALA A 88 -2.42 10.84 5.73
N ARG A 89 -1.94 12.09 5.87
CA ARG A 89 -1.10 12.51 7.01
C ARG A 89 -1.80 12.38 8.36
N ARG A 90 -3.11 12.62 8.46
CA ARG A 90 -3.86 12.44 9.72
C ARG A 90 -3.81 11.00 10.24
N PHE A 91 -3.65 10.04 9.33
CA PHE A 91 -3.62 8.61 9.64
C PHE A 91 -2.22 7.98 9.54
N GLY A 92 -1.19 8.78 9.25
CA GLY A 92 0.16 8.26 9.00
C GLY A 92 0.21 7.27 7.83
N ALA A 93 -0.59 7.51 6.79
CA ALA A 93 -0.62 6.71 5.58
C ALA A 93 0.25 7.35 4.49
N ASP A 94 0.97 6.53 3.74
CA ASP A 94 1.57 6.93 2.46
C ASP A 94 0.48 6.85 1.37
N ILE A 95 0.41 7.89 0.53
CA ILE A 95 -0.54 7.97 -0.58
C ILE A 95 0.20 8.31 -1.87
N GLN A 96 -0.26 7.72 -2.97
CA GLN A 96 0.23 8.00 -4.30
C GLN A 96 -0.94 8.32 -5.21
N VAL A 97 -0.90 9.47 -5.87
CA VAL A 97 -1.87 9.80 -6.93
C VAL A 97 -1.23 9.44 -8.25
N VAL A 98 -1.80 8.45 -8.93
CA VAL A 98 -1.21 7.84 -10.11
C VAL A 98 -2.14 8.05 -11.29
N GLU A 99 -1.58 8.61 -12.36
CA GLU A 99 -2.26 8.76 -13.64
C GLU A 99 -1.82 7.61 -14.56
N VAL A 100 -2.67 7.24 -15.52
CA VAL A 100 -2.29 6.24 -16.54
C VAL A 100 -1.23 6.88 -17.44
N PRO A 101 0.03 6.40 -17.44
CA PRO A 101 1.10 7.05 -18.20
C PRO A 101 0.99 6.71 -19.69
N PRO A 102 1.43 7.61 -20.60
CA PRO A 102 1.44 7.37 -22.04
C PRO A 102 2.60 6.47 -22.53
N GLY A 103 3.49 6.03 -21.65
CA GLY A 103 4.70 5.25 -22.00
C GLY A 103 4.84 3.94 -21.21
N PRO A 104 5.94 3.20 -21.41
CA PRO A 104 6.22 1.99 -20.67
C PRO A 104 6.18 2.28 -19.16
N PRO A 105 5.37 1.55 -18.40
CA PRO A 105 5.15 1.83 -17.00
C PRO A 105 6.41 1.58 -16.16
N VAL A 106 6.59 2.43 -15.14
CA VAL A 106 7.72 2.42 -14.20
C VAL A 106 7.19 2.38 -12.76
N GLN A 107 7.98 1.90 -11.81
CA GLN A 107 7.59 1.86 -10.40
C GLN A 107 7.34 3.26 -9.81
N ALA A 108 8.23 4.20 -10.10
CA ALA A 108 8.13 5.63 -9.83
C ALA A 108 9.13 6.36 -10.76
N PRO A 109 8.96 7.67 -11.03
CA PRO A 109 9.91 8.43 -11.83
C PRO A 109 11.33 8.49 -11.21
N ILE A 110 11.44 8.42 -9.89
CA ILE A 110 12.71 8.37 -9.14
C ILE A 110 12.63 7.21 -8.16
N VAL A 111 13.64 6.34 -8.17
CA VAL A 111 13.78 5.21 -7.26
C VAL A 111 15.20 5.18 -6.70
N ALA A 112 15.33 4.98 -5.39
CA ALA A 112 16.60 4.73 -4.73
C ALA A 112 16.67 3.26 -4.29
N GLU A 113 17.44 2.45 -4.99
CA GLU A 113 17.65 1.04 -4.66
C GLU A 113 18.86 0.88 -3.72
N ILE A 114 18.67 0.16 -2.61
CA ILE A 114 19.67 0.08 -1.55
C ILE A 114 20.17 -1.35 -1.39
N PHE A 115 21.40 -1.57 -1.80
CA PHE A 115 22.06 -2.88 -1.75
C PHE A 115 23.05 -2.95 -0.58
N GLY A 116 23.16 -4.13 0.03
CA GLY A 116 24.15 -4.38 1.08
C GLY A 116 23.90 -5.69 1.81
N PRO A 117 24.91 -6.23 2.51
CA PRO A 117 24.82 -7.53 3.16
C PRO A 117 24.03 -7.51 4.49
N SER A 118 23.72 -6.33 5.03
CA SER A 118 23.03 -6.18 6.32
C SER A 118 21.72 -5.42 6.16
N TYR A 119 20.61 -6.11 6.37
CA TYR A 119 19.28 -5.48 6.38
C TYR A 119 19.15 -4.34 7.38
N ALA A 120 19.78 -4.47 8.56
CA ALA A 120 19.79 -3.41 9.55
C ALA A 120 20.48 -2.14 9.05
N ALA A 121 21.57 -2.27 8.28
CA ALA A 121 22.25 -1.14 7.66
C ALA A 121 21.44 -0.56 6.49
N GLN A 122 20.91 -1.41 5.61
CA GLN A 122 20.02 -1.00 4.50
C GLN A 122 18.83 -0.19 5.03
N ARG A 123 18.18 -0.68 6.08
CA ARG A 123 17.06 0.00 6.74
C ARG A 123 17.42 1.38 7.29
N ARG A 124 18.60 1.53 7.93
CA ARG A 124 19.03 2.84 8.45
C ARG A 124 19.26 3.83 7.31
N LEU A 125 19.94 3.39 6.24
CA LEU A 125 20.22 4.23 5.08
C LEU A 125 18.92 4.61 4.33
N ALA A 126 17.99 3.66 4.17
CA ALA A 126 16.69 3.89 3.56
C ALA A 126 15.92 5.00 4.27
N LEU A 127 15.88 4.97 5.60
CA LEU A 127 15.20 6.00 6.40
C LEU A 127 15.91 7.37 6.33
N GLN A 128 17.23 7.41 6.11
CA GLN A 128 17.95 8.66 5.89
C GLN A 128 17.62 9.25 4.50
N ILE A 129 17.67 8.41 3.46
CA ILE A 129 17.30 8.81 2.10
C ILE A 129 15.85 9.27 2.05
N ARG A 130 14.95 8.57 2.74
CA ARG A 130 13.53 8.96 2.83
C ARG A 130 13.36 10.38 3.37
N LYS A 131 14.10 10.76 4.42
CA LYS A 131 14.08 12.13 4.95
C LYS A 131 14.57 13.15 3.93
N VAL A 132 15.60 12.83 3.17
CA VAL A 132 16.09 13.71 2.09
C VAL A 132 14.99 13.93 1.07
N PHE A 133 14.36 12.85 0.59
CA PHE A 133 13.25 12.93 -0.37
C PHE A 133 12.09 13.76 0.18
N ASP A 134 11.67 13.50 1.42
CA ASP A 134 10.57 14.24 2.07
C ASP A 134 10.87 15.74 2.26
N SER A 135 12.15 16.11 2.42
CA SER A 135 12.59 17.50 2.59
C SER A 135 12.90 18.23 1.29
N THR A 136 13.00 17.52 0.17
CA THR A 136 13.42 18.09 -1.10
C THR A 136 12.22 18.76 -1.79
N PRO A 137 12.28 20.06 -2.13
CA PRO A 137 11.21 20.73 -2.84
C PRO A 137 10.82 19.99 -4.13
N HIS A 138 9.52 19.96 -4.43
CA HIS A 138 8.93 19.31 -5.61
C HIS A 138 8.95 17.78 -5.64
N ILE A 139 9.60 17.10 -4.69
CA ILE A 139 9.42 15.65 -4.51
C ILE A 139 8.13 15.40 -3.71
N VAL A 140 7.27 14.53 -4.24
CA VAL A 140 5.94 14.22 -3.68
C VAL A 140 5.68 12.71 -3.71
N ASP A 141 4.63 12.27 -3.01
CA ASP A 141 4.16 10.88 -3.00
C ASP A 141 5.26 9.86 -2.65
N THR A 142 6.15 10.26 -1.73
CA THR A 142 7.25 9.44 -1.25
C THR A 142 6.70 8.25 -0.47
N TYR A 143 7.32 7.09 -0.68
CA TYR A 143 7.03 5.85 0.04
C TYR A 143 8.32 5.03 0.11
N ASP A 144 8.38 4.09 1.05
CA ASP A 144 9.46 3.12 1.12
C ASP A 144 8.93 1.72 1.44
N THR A 145 9.76 0.71 1.19
CA THR A 145 9.43 -0.70 1.41
C THR A 145 10.09 -1.25 2.68
N VAL A 146 10.58 -0.38 3.57
CA VAL A 146 11.22 -0.82 4.81
C VAL A 146 10.17 -1.47 5.71
N ASP A 147 10.46 -2.66 6.22
CA ASP A 147 9.54 -3.31 7.15
C ASP A 147 9.43 -2.46 8.42
N ALA A 148 8.19 -2.07 8.75
CA ALA A 148 7.94 -1.52 10.06
C ALA A 148 8.08 -2.62 11.11
N ARG A 149 8.49 -2.23 12.31
CA ARG A 149 8.59 -3.16 13.44
C ARG A 149 7.20 -3.67 13.77
N ALA A 150 6.93 -4.94 13.45
CA ALA A 150 5.71 -5.62 13.80
C ALA A 150 5.98 -6.67 14.89
N ARG A 151 4.99 -6.91 15.74
CA ARG A 151 5.06 -8.02 16.70
C ARG A 151 5.00 -9.34 15.93
N ARG A 152 6.08 -10.12 16.00
CA ARG A 152 6.13 -11.49 15.48
C ARG A 152 5.96 -12.45 16.65
N LEU A 153 4.91 -13.27 16.61
CA LEU A 153 4.76 -14.40 17.53
C LEU A 153 5.39 -15.63 16.88
N VAL A 154 6.29 -16.30 17.59
CA VAL A 154 6.95 -17.52 17.12
C VAL A 154 6.53 -18.66 18.05
N VAL A 155 5.83 -19.64 17.50
CA VAL A 155 5.50 -20.88 18.22
C VAL A 155 6.69 -21.83 18.08
N ALA A 156 7.49 -21.92 19.14
CA ALA A 156 8.60 -22.86 19.21
C ALA A 156 8.09 -24.22 19.74
N VAL A 157 8.14 -25.25 18.89
CA VAL A 157 7.68 -26.59 19.23
C VAL A 157 8.82 -27.42 19.80
N ASP A 158 8.65 -27.93 21.01
CA ASP A 158 9.49 -28.99 21.55
C ASP A 158 9.13 -30.32 20.87
N ARG A 159 9.95 -30.71 19.89
CA ARG A 159 9.71 -31.91 19.07
C ARG A 159 9.83 -33.20 19.87
N GLN A 160 10.71 -33.24 20.88
CA GLN A 160 10.92 -34.44 21.68
C GLN A 160 9.72 -34.67 22.59
N ARG A 161 9.27 -33.63 23.29
CA ARG A 161 8.08 -33.72 24.15
C ARG A 161 6.81 -34.01 23.34
N ALA A 162 6.67 -33.42 22.15
CA ALA A 162 5.53 -33.70 21.28
C ALA A 162 5.50 -35.18 20.86
N ALA A 163 6.64 -35.76 20.47
CA ALA A 163 6.75 -37.17 20.10
C ALA A 163 6.42 -38.11 21.27
N LEU A 164 6.91 -37.82 22.48
CA LEU A 164 6.60 -38.61 23.69
C LEU A 164 5.10 -38.60 24.03
N LEU A 165 4.39 -37.53 23.68
CA LEU A 165 2.94 -37.41 23.88
C LEU A 165 2.12 -37.90 22.68
N GLY A 166 2.75 -38.53 21.68
CA GLY A 166 2.07 -39.04 20.49
C GLY A 166 1.55 -37.93 19.54
N VAL A 167 2.03 -36.69 19.69
CA VAL A 167 1.61 -35.55 18.86
C VAL A 167 2.59 -35.38 17.70
N SER A 168 2.11 -35.66 16.49
CA SER A 168 2.89 -35.46 15.27
C SER A 168 3.06 -33.97 14.91
N GLN A 169 4.15 -33.63 14.23
CA GLN A 169 4.37 -32.27 13.70
C GLN A 169 3.25 -31.86 12.72
N ALA A 170 2.69 -32.81 11.97
CA ALA A 170 1.58 -32.58 11.05
C ALA A 170 0.31 -32.14 11.79
N GLN A 171 -0.02 -32.77 12.92
CA GLN A 171 -1.15 -32.36 13.76
C GLN A 171 -0.94 -30.93 14.29
N ILE A 172 0.26 -30.61 14.79
CA ILE A 172 0.56 -29.26 15.30
C ILE A 172 0.39 -28.21 14.19
N ALA A 173 0.97 -28.45 13.01
CA ALA A 173 0.85 -27.54 11.88
C ALA A 173 -0.61 -27.35 11.44
N ARG A 174 -1.39 -28.44 11.38
CA ARG A 174 -2.81 -28.39 11.03
C ARG A 174 -3.64 -27.62 12.06
N THR A 175 -3.43 -27.87 13.36
CA THR A 175 -4.11 -27.14 14.44
C THR A 175 -3.80 -25.65 14.40
N LEU A 176 -2.52 -25.27 14.21
CA LEU A 176 -2.14 -23.87 14.08
C LEU A 176 -2.76 -23.21 12.84
N SER A 177 -2.79 -23.91 11.70
CA SER A 177 -3.43 -23.40 10.48
C SER A 177 -4.93 -23.16 10.70
N MET A 178 -5.64 -24.12 11.29
CA MET A 178 -7.07 -24.00 11.59
C MET A 178 -7.34 -22.83 12.56
N ALA A 179 -6.51 -22.65 13.57
CA ALA A 179 -6.68 -21.58 14.56
C ALA A 179 -6.38 -20.18 14.00
N LEU A 180 -5.47 -20.06 13.04
CA LEU A 180 -4.99 -18.77 12.53
C LEU A 180 -5.65 -18.33 11.21
N VAL A 181 -5.96 -19.28 10.33
CA VAL A 181 -6.42 -19.01 8.96
C VAL A 181 -7.84 -19.55 8.72
N GLY A 182 -8.30 -20.49 9.54
CA GLY A 182 -9.51 -21.26 9.29
C GLY A 182 -9.22 -22.58 8.56
N LEU A 183 -10.28 -23.29 8.18
CA LEU A 183 -10.21 -24.55 7.43
C LEU A 183 -9.77 -24.35 5.99
#